data_AF-A0A2A3VM59-F1
#
_entry.id   AF-A0A2A3VM59-F1
#
_cell.length_a   1.000
_cell.length_b   1.000
_cell.length_c   1.000
_cell.angle_alpha   90.00
_cell.angle_beta   90.00
_cell.angle_gamma   90.00
#
_symmetry.space_group_name_H-M   'P 1'
#
loop_
_entity.id
_entity.type
_entity.pdbx_description
1 polymer ?
#
loop_
_entity_poly.entity_id
_entity_poly.type
_entity_poly.pdbx_seq_one_letter_code
_entity_poly.pdbx_strand_id
1 'polypeptide(L)' 'MPDRSDAHHRALLTLIHAGGAASPRRGLLEASHSPQAALDAGPATWGAAGLDGAQCAAL' A
#
# COMPACT_ATOMS: atom_id res chain seq x y z
N MET A 1 -19.16 -13.39 4.65
CA MET A 1 -17.74 -13.13 4.97
C MET A 1 -17.09 -12.66 3.69
N PRO A 2 -16.51 -11.45 3.61
CA PRO A 2 -15.74 -11.06 2.44
C PRO A 2 -14.66 -12.12 2.22
N ASP A 3 -14.57 -12.64 1.00
CA ASP A 3 -13.56 -13.62 0.66
C ASP A 3 -12.18 -13.00 0.89
N ARG A 4 -11.24 -13.74 1.49
CA ARG A 4 -9.90 -13.22 1.81
C ARG A 4 -9.20 -12.68 0.55
N SER A 5 -9.54 -13.22 -0.62
CA SER A 5 -9.06 -12.73 -1.91
C SER A 5 -9.63 -11.35 -2.26
N ASP A 6 -10.89 -11.05 -1.91
CA ASP A 6 -11.50 -9.72 -2.16
C ASP A 6 -10.80 -8.62 -1.35
N ALA A 7 -10.53 -8.87 -0.07
CA ALA A 7 -9.80 -7.93 0.78
C ALA A 7 -8.36 -7.70 0.28
N HIS A 8 -7.70 -8.75 -0.20
CA HIS A 8 -6.38 -8.67 -0.83
C HIS A 8 -6.40 -7.82 -2.11
N HIS A 9 -7.35 -8.07 -3.01
CA HIS A 9 -7.50 -7.31 -4.24
C HIS A 9 -7.87 -5.85 -3.97
N ARG A 10 -8.76 -5.57 -3.01
CA ARG A 10 -9.07 -4.20 -2.60
C ARG A 10 -7.84 -3.47 -2.10
N ALA A 11 -7.01 -4.10 -1.28
CA ALA A 11 -5.78 -3.48 -0.80
C ALA A 11 -4.79 -3.16 -1.93
N LEU A 12 -4.64 -4.07 -2.91
CA LEU A 12 -3.85 -3.80 -4.12
C LEU A 12 -4.43 -2.64 -4.94
N LEU A 13 -5.74 -2.59 -5.10
CA LEU A 13 -6.41 -1.50 -5.83
C LEU A 13 -6.22 -0.16 -5.11
N THR A 14 -6.33 -0.11 -3.78
CA THR A 14 -6.05 1.10 -2.98
C THR A 14 -4.62 1.58 -3.18
N LEU A 15 -3.63 0.68 -3.11
CA LEU A 15 -2.23 1.00 -3.39
C LEU A 15 -2.01 1.48 -4.83
N ILE A 16 -2.72 0.91 -5.80
CA ILE A 16 -2.67 1.35 -7.20
C ILE A 16 -3.25 2.76 -7.35
N HIS A 17 -4.39 3.02 -6.69
CA HIS A 17 -5.15 4.26 -6.80
C HIS A 17 -4.49 5.46 -6.09
N ALA A 18 -3.63 5.22 -5.08
CA ALA A 18 -2.83 6.26 -4.46
C ALA A 18 -1.90 7.01 -5.44
N GLY A 19 -1.74 6.50 -6.67
CA GLY A 19 -1.05 7.20 -7.74
C GLY A 19 0.46 7.32 -7.49
N GLY A 20 1.11 8.28 -8.14
CA GLY A 20 2.54 8.55 -7.99
C GLY A 20 3.46 7.43 -8.46
N ALA A 21 4.72 7.49 -8.01
CA ALA A 21 5.76 6.57 -8.45
C ALA A 21 5.42 5.11 -8.09
N ALA A 22 5.62 4.20 -9.05
CA ALA A 22 5.39 2.77 -8.85
C ALA A 22 6.50 2.10 -8.03
N SER A 23 7.73 2.65 -8.06
CA SER A 23 8.89 2.09 -7.36
C SER A 23 8.70 2.00 -5.82
N PRO A 24 8.32 3.07 -5.11
CA PRO A 24 8.15 3.01 -3.65
C PRO A 24 7.01 2.09 -3.21
N ARG A 25 5.89 2.07 -3.97
CA ARG A 25 4.76 1.16 -3.70
C ARG A 25 5.14 -0.31 -3.88
N ARG A 26 5.97 -0.62 -4.87
CA ARG A 26 6.50 -1.97 -5.07
C ARG A 26 7.45 -2.36 -3.95
N GLY A 27 8.35 -1.46 -3.55
CA GLY A 27 9.22 -1.68 -2.39
C GLY A 27 8.45 -1.93 -1.10
N LEU A 28 7.36 -1.17 -0.86
CA LEU A 28 6.48 -1.39 0.28
C LEU A 28 5.78 -2.76 0.22
N LEU A 29 5.30 -3.17 -0.96
CA LEU A 29 4.68 -4.48 -1.18
C LEU A 29 5.68 -5.63 -1.02
N GLU A 30 6.92 -5.48 -1.50
CA GLU A 30 7.98 -6.48 -1.34
C GLU A 30 8.45 -6.60 0.12
N ALA A 31 8.47 -5.50 0.86
CA ALA A 31 8.80 -5.48 2.29
C ALA A 31 7.66 -6.02 3.17
N SER A 32 6.43 -6.02 2.67
CA SER A 32 5.24 -6.43 3.43
C SER A 32 4.85 -7.86 3.09
N HIS A 33 4.54 -8.68 4.09
CA HIS A 33 4.04 -10.05 3.86
C HIS A 33 2.69 -10.11 3.12
N SER A 34 1.93 -9.01 3.11
CA SER A 34 0.68 -8.90 2.35
C SER A 34 0.35 -7.44 2.02
N PRO A 35 -0.51 -7.19 1.00
CA PRO A 35 -0.99 -5.84 0.69
C PRO A 35 -1.76 -5.19 1.84
N GLN A 36 -2.48 -5.98 2.66
CA GLN A 36 -3.11 -5.48 3.87
C GLN A 36 -2.07 -5.07 4.91
N ALA A 37 -1.03 -5.86 5.12
CA ALA A 37 0.07 -5.48 6.01
C ALA A 37 0.79 -4.20 5.53
N ALA A 38 0.86 -3.98 4.22
CA ALA A 38 1.39 -2.73 3.66
C ALA A 38 0.50 -1.53 4.04
N LEU A 39 -0.82 -1.67 4.00
CA LEU A 39 -1.75 -0.62 4.45
C LEU A 39 -1.71 -0.43 5.99
N ASP A 40 -1.63 -1.52 6.75
CA ASP A 40 -1.60 -1.46 8.21
C ASP A 40 -0.26 -0.89 8.75
N ALA A 41 0.79 -0.85 7.94
CA ALA A 41 2.11 -0.32 8.32
C ALA A 41 2.11 1.21 8.58
N GLY A 42 1.14 1.93 7.99
CA GLY A 42 0.88 3.33 8.23
C GLY A 42 1.92 4.34 7.70
N PRO A 43 1.67 5.65 7.89
CA PRO A 43 2.36 6.73 7.18
C PRO A 43 3.86 6.81 7.40
N ALA A 44 4.35 6.44 8.59
CA ALA A 44 5.78 6.45 8.89
C ALA A 44 6.54 5.41 8.06
N THR A 45 5.97 4.20 7.94
CA THR A 45 6.54 3.12 7.13
C THR A 45 6.41 3.42 5.63
N TRP A 46 5.29 4.02 5.22
CA TRP A 46 5.09 4.46 3.84
C TRP A 46 6.12 5.50 3.40
N GLY A 47 6.35 6.53 4.24
CA GLY A 47 7.39 7.52 3.98
C GLY A 47 8.80 6.91 3.93
N ALA A 48 9.11 5.96 4.81
CA ALA A 48 10.38 5.24 4.78
C ALA A 48 10.56 4.39 3.51
N ALA A 49 9.47 3.87 2.94
CA ALA A 49 9.46 3.18 1.65
C ALA A 49 9.54 4.14 0.44
N GLY A 50 9.49 5.45 0.68
CA GLY A 50 9.60 6.50 -0.35
C GLY A 50 8.26 6.94 -0.93
N LEU A 51 7.14 6.68 -0.25
CA LEU A 51 5.85 7.26 -0.63
C LEU A 51 5.87 8.76 -0.31
N ASP A 52 5.40 9.57 -1.24
CA ASP A 52 5.26 11.01 -1.03
C ASP A 52 4.04 11.35 -0.16
N GLY A 53 3.96 12.60 0.29
CA GLY A 53 2.87 13.05 1.16
C GLY A 53 1.48 12.94 0.52
N ALA A 54 1.38 13.04 -0.80
CA ALA A 54 0.10 12.90 -1.51
C ALA A 54 -0.32 11.43 -1.59
N GLN A 55 0.61 10.51 -1.82
CA GLN A 55 0.39 9.06 -1.76
C GLN A 55 -0.02 8.63 -0.36
N CYS A 56 0.67 9.10 0.69
CA CYS A 56 0.31 8.79 2.07
C CYS A 56 -1.05 9.36 2.48
N ALA A 57 -1.50 10.48 1.91
CA ALA A 57 -2.82 11.03 2.17
C ALA A 57 -3.94 10.28 1.44
N ALA A 58 -3.61 9.52 0.40
CA ALA A 58 -4.55 8.75 -0.42
C ALA A 58 -4.69 7.28 0.01
N LEU A 59 -3.88 6.82 0.98
CA LEU A 59 -3.88 5.47 1.57
C LEU A 59 -4.54 5.47 2.96
#